data_AF-Q7P599-F1
#
_entry.id   AF-Q7P599-F1
#
_cell.length_a   1.000
_cell.length_b   1.000
_cell.length_c   1.000
_cell.angle_alpha   90.00
_cell.angle_beta   90.00
_cell.angle_gamma   90.00
#
_symmetry.space_group_name_H-M   'P 1'
#
loop_
_entity.id
_entity.type
_entity.pdbx_description
1 polymer ?
#
loop_
_entity_poly.entity_id
_entity_poly.type
_entity_poly.pdbx_seq_one_letter_code
_entity_poly.pdbx_strand_id
1 'polypeptide(L)'
;MKKKFVLDGKIILFENIEIYRISEKERKEICHKNISMILQDSINSLNPYEKIKKQLLETYIFHSKKKITNDFAIEEIKKLLLDVGFEDTDRILNSYPNELSGGMRQRIAIVLVLCTDIKILLADEPTTSLDVVNQFRFIELLKKISKEKGLTLIYVSHDIKVLSKICERIIVLKDGNIVEENSTAQILKEPKMIIQNY
;
A
#
# COMPACT_ATOMS: atom_id res chain seq x y z
N MET A 1 28.15 18.02 -1.49
CA MET A 1 28.71 16.81 -2.14
C MET A 1 27.66 16.26 -3.11
N LYS A 2 27.81 16.47 -4.43
CA LYS A 2 26.82 16.02 -5.44
C LYS A 2 26.95 14.50 -5.61
N LYS A 3 25.96 13.71 -5.18
CA LYS A 3 25.91 12.28 -5.52
C LYS A 3 25.74 12.15 -7.05
N LYS A 4 26.76 11.62 -7.72
CA LYS A 4 26.72 11.17 -9.11
C LYS A 4 25.90 9.88 -9.17
N PHE A 5 24.60 9.98 -9.40
CA PHE A 5 23.84 8.88 -9.97
C PHE A 5 23.71 9.16 -11.46
N VAL A 6 24.01 8.18 -12.30
CA VAL A 6 23.56 8.21 -13.69
C VAL A 6 22.07 7.87 -13.65
N LEU A 7 21.23 8.90 -13.78
CA LEU A 7 19.80 8.71 -14.03
C LEU A 7 19.66 8.39 -15.52
N ASP A 8 19.72 7.12 -15.87
CA ASP A 8 19.25 6.65 -17.18
C ASP A 8 17.80 6.15 -17.04
N GLY A 9 17.02 6.30 -18.12
CA GLY A 9 15.59 5.99 -18.13
C GLY A 9 14.67 7.15 -17.73
N LYS A 10 13.35 6.92 -17.86
CA LYS A 10 12.30 7.90 -17.58
C LYS A 10 11.23 7.27 -16.69
N ILE A 11 10.80 8.01 -15.68
CA ILE A 11 9.60 7.68 -14.90
C ILE A 11 8.55 8.74 -15.23
N ILE A 12 7.52 8.30 -15.94
CA ILE A 12 6.39 9.14 -16.34
C ILE A 12 5.17 8.69 -15.54
N LEU A 13 4.60 9.59 -14.76
CA LEU A 13 3.40 9.31 -13.95
C LEU A 13 2.28 10.29 -14.29
N PHE A 14 1.05 9.86 -14.02
CA PHE A 14 -0.17 10.68 -14.17
C PHE A 14 -0.31 11.25 -15.60
N GLU A 15 -0.61 12.53 -15.74
CA GLU A 15 -0.80 13.24 -17.01
C GLU A 15 0.54 13.56 -17.69
N ASN A 16 1.35 12.52 -17.96
CA ASN A 16 2.67 12.61 -18.62
C ASN A 16 3.74 13.43 -17.89
N ILE A 17 3.72 13.40 -16.55
CA ILE A 17 4.71 14.11 -15.75
C ILE A 17 5.97 13.25 -15.62
N GLU A 18 7.07 13.70 -16.22
CA GLU A 18 8.39 13.07 -16.04
C GLU A 18 8.99 13.49 -14.68
N ILE A 19 8.92 12.58 -13.71
CA ILE A 19 9.16 12.84 -12.29
C ILE A 19 10.58 13.34 -11.98
N TYR A 20 11.57 12.98 -12.80
CA TYR A 20 12.96 13.43 -12.62
C TYR A 20 13.26 14.77 -13.29
N ARG A 21 12.33 15.35 -14.07
CA ARG A 21 12.51 16.66 -14.72
C ARG A 21 11.90 17.82 -13.96
N ILE A 22 11.04 17.55 -12.97
CA ILE A 22 10.42 18.57 -12.11
C ILE A 22 11.26 18.83 -10.86
N SER A 23 10.98 19.93 -10.17
CA SER A 23 11.68 20.27 -8.92
C SER A 23 11.37 19.25 -7.81
N GLU A 24 12.25 19.15 -6.80
CA GLU A 24 12.02 18.28 -5.65
C GLU A 24 10.73 18.64 -4.89
N LYS A 25 10.38 19.93 -4.81
CA LYS A 25 9.17 20.42 -4.17
C LYS A 25 7.92 19.94 -4.92
N GLU A 26 7.88 20.08 -6.23
CA GLU A 26 6.77 19.61 -7.07
C GLU A 26 6.66 18.10 -7.03
N ARG A 27 7.79 17.39 -7.12
CA ARG A 27 7.81 15.92 -7.00
C ARG A 27 7.23 15.46 -5.67
N LYS A 28 7.66 16.06 -4.57
CA LYS A 28 7.11 15.80 -3.23
C LYS A 28 5.61 16.04 -3.22
N GLU A 29 5.15 17.19 -3.70
CA GLU A 29 3.73 17.52 -3.69
C GLU A 29 2.87 16.53 -4.51
N ILE A 30 3.34 16.16 -5.71
CA ILE A 30 2.63 15.22 -6.59
C ILE A 30 2.65 13.81 -6.00
N CYS A 31 3.83 13.29 -5.62
CA CYS A 31 3.95 11.94 -5.10
C CYS A 31 3.24 11.79 -3.76
N HIS A 32 3.43 12.72 -2.82
CA HIS A 32 2.80 12.64 -1.49
C HIS A 32 1.27 12.63 -1.57
N LYS A 33 0.67 13.40 -2.48
CA LYS A 33 -0.79 13.45 -2.61
C LYS A 33 -1.39 12.22 -3.29
N ASN A 34 -0.62 11.54 -4.15
CA ASN A 34 -1.17 10.55 -5.08
C ASN A 34 -0.62 9.13 -4.91
N ILE A 35 0.43 8.93 -4.12
CA ILE A 35 1.11 7.64 -3.97
C ILE A 35 1.26 7.32 -2.48
N SER A 36 0.87 6.11 -2.09
CA SER A 36 1.19 5.54 -0.77
C SER A 36 1.86 4.17 -0.92
N MET A 37 2.51 3.72 0.15
CA MET A 37 3.25 2.47 0.17
C MET A 37 2.95 1.65 1.43
N ILE A 38 2.76 0.34 1.27
CA ILE A 38 2.79 -0.66 2.35
C ILE A 38 4.10 -1.44 2.19
N LEU A 39 4.95 -1.40 3.22
CA LEU A 39 6.22 -2.13 3.25
C LEU A 39 6.05 -3.54 3.83
N GLN A 40 7.01 -4.42 3.55
CA GLN A 40 7.06 -5.81 4.04
C GLN A 40 6.94 -5.87 5.57
N ASP A 41 7.60 -4.94 6.27
CA ASP A 41 7.52 -4.75 7.73
C ASP A 41 6.49 -3.69 8.15
N SER A 42 5.36 -3.55 7.44
CA SER A 42 4.33 -2.54 7.75
C SER A 42 3.77 -2.64 9.18
N ILE A 43 3.84 -3.81 9.82
CA ILE A 43 3.51 -3.96 11.26
C ILE A 43 4.45 -3.11 12.15
N ASN A 44 5.67 -2.86 11.70
CA ASN A 44 6.67 -2.00 12.35
C ASN A 44 6.67 -0.55 11.81
N SER A 45 5.88 -0.23 10.78
CA SER A 45 5.79 1.15 10.28
C SER A 45 4.98 2.06 11.20
N LEU A 46 4.22 1.48 12.13
CA LEU A 46 3.56 2.22 13.20
C LEU A 46 4.58 2.67 14.24
N ASN A 47 4.55 3.94 14.61
CA ASN A 47 5.37 4.47 15.70
C ASN A 47 4.91 3.87 17.03
N PRO A 48 5.74 3.05 17.71
CA PRO A 48 5.32 2.34 18.93
C PRO A 48 5.12 3.28 20.12
N TYR A 49 5.63 4.51 20.05
CA TYR A 49 5.53 5.52 21.10
C TYR A 49 4.35 6.46 20.92
N GLU A 50 3.54 6.27 19.89
CA GLU A 50 2.38 7.11 19.60
C GLU A 50 1.10 6.30 19.51
N LYS A 51 0.01 6.87 20.00
CA LYS A 51 -1.31 6.27 19.88
C LYS A 51 -1.73 6.13 18.42
N ILE A 52 -2.51 5.10 18.15
CA ILE A 52 -3.10 4.86 16.82
C ILE A 52 -3.88 6.09 16.34
N LYS A 53 -4.64 6.75 17.23
CA LYS A 53 -5.37 7.99 16.91
C LYS A 53 -4.49 9.05 16.27
N LYS A 54 -3.30 9.31 16.82
CA LYS A 54 -2.42 10.38 16.34
C LYS A 54 -1.94 10.06 14.94
N GLN A 55 -1.43 8.85 14.74
CA GLN A 55 -0.88 8.41 13.45
C GLN A 55 -1.96 8.40 12.35
N LEU A 56 -3.14 7.84 12.63
CA LEU A 56 -4.25 7.85 11.68
C LEU A 56 -4.73 9.26 11.34
N LEU A 57 -4.85 10.13 12.34
CA LEU A 57 -5.29 11.52 12.15
C LEU A 57 -4.28 12.32 11.31
N GLU A 58 -2.99 12.19 11.60
CA GLU A 58 -1.92 12.85 10.85
C GLU A 58 -1.93 12.37 9.40
N THR A 59 -2.02 11.06 9.15
CA THR A 59 -2.11 10.51 7.80
C THR A 59 -3.36 11.02 7.06
N TYR A 60 -4.52 11.00 7.71
CA TYR A 60 -5.77 11.46 7.10
C TYR A 60 -5.71 12.95 6.73
N ILE A 61 -5.22 13.80 7.63
CA ILE A 61 -5.08 15.25 7.37
C ILE A 61 -4.02 15.50 6.29
N PHE A 62 -2.88 14.81 6.35
CA PHE A 62 -1.78 15.00 5.41
C PHE A 62 -2.16 14.68 3.97
N HIS A 63 -2.97 13.63 3.75
CA HIS A 63 -3.43 13.23 2.43
C HIS A 63 -4.76 13.87 1.99
N SER A 64 -5.41 14.66 2.86
CA SER A 64 -6.64 15.33 2.50
C SER A 64 -6.39 16.46 1.50
N LYS A 65 -7.16 16.48 0.41
CA LYS A 65 -7.15 17.57 -0.59
C LYS A 65 -7.81 18.86 -0.09
N LYS A 66 -8.50 18.80 1.05
CA LYS A 66 -9.24 19.92 1.65
C LYS A 66 -8.82 20.13 3.10
N LYS A 67 -8.92 21.37 3.59
CA LYS A 67 -8.82 21.63 5.03
C LYS A 67 -10.02 20.99 5.72
N ILE A 68 -9.73 20.14 6.69
CA ILE A 68 -10.71 19.36 7.45
C ILE A 68 -10.44 19.55 8.94
N THR A 69 -11.48 19.48 9.75
CA THR A 69 -11.34 19.54 11.22
C THR A 69 -10.94 18.17 11.75
N ASN A 70 -10.30 18.16 12.92
CA ASN A 70 -9.90 16.92 13.58
C ASN A 70 -11.11 16.04 13.90
N ASP A 71 -12.22 16.64 14.35
CA ASP A 71 -13.43 15.90 14.70
C ASP A 71 -14.03 15.19 13.50
N PHE A 72 -14.10 15.88 12.35
CA PHE A 72 -14.55 15.26 11.11
C PHE A 72 -13.64 14.08 10.69
N ALA A 73 -12.33 14.29 10.72
CA ALA A 73 -11.37 13.24 10.38
C ALA A 73 -11.48 12.02 11.29
N ILE A 74 -11.68 12.22 12.61
CA ILE A 74 -11.83 11.13 13.57
C ILE A 74 -13.09 10.31 13.25
N GLU A 75 -14.21 10.94 12.95
CA GLU A 75 -15.44 10.23 12.60
C GLU A 75 -15.29 9.40 11.31
N GLU A 76 -14.60 9.93 10.30
CA GLU A 76 -14.27 9.18 9.09
C GLU A 76 -13.32 8.01 9.37
N ILE A 77 -12.30 8.21 10.20
CA ILE A 77 -11.39 7.15 10.64
C ILE A 77 -12.16 6.05 11.38
N LYS A 78 -13.13 6.40 12.25
CA LYS A 78 -13.96 5.41 12.95
C LYS A 78 -14.75 4.53 11.98
N LYS A 79 -15.32 5.11 10.92
CA LYS A 79 -16.01 4.34 9.86
C LYS A 79 -15.06 3.35 9.20
N LEU A 80 -13.85 3.79 8.85
CA LEU A 80 -12.83 2.90 8.27
C LEU A 80 -12.40 1.79 9.23
N LEU A 81 -12.31 2.08 10.53
CA LEU A 81 -12.01 1.07 11.55
C LEU A 81 -13.13 0.02 11.66
N LEU A 82 -14.39 0.45 11.59
CA LEU A 82 -15.56 -0.46 11.53
C LEU A 82 -15.52 -1.33 10.26
N ASP A 83 -15.21 -0.74 9.11
CA ASP A 83 -15.15 -1.44 7.82
C ASP A 83 -14.10 -2.57 7.80
N VAL A 84 -13.01 -2.41 8.56
CA VAL A 84 -11.99 -3.47 8.73
C VAL A 84 -12.28 -4.38 9.94
N GLY A 85 -13.43 -4.24 10.59
CA GLY A 85 -13.91 -5.14 11.63
C GLY A 85 -13.39 -4.85 13.04
N PHE A 86 -13.14 -3.58 13.38
CA PHE A 86 -12.99 -3.16 14.77
C PHE A 86 -14.33 -2.68 15.32
N GLU A 87 -14.91 -3.43 16.26
CA GLU A 87 -16.18 -3.06 16.91
C GLU A 87 -16.00 -1.87 17.86
N ASP A 88 -14.98 -1.92 18.72
CA ASP A 88 -14.66 -0.87 19.69
C ASP A 88 -13.59 0.09 19.13
N THR A 89 -14.02 1.00 18.25
CA THR A 89 -13.11 1.94 17.58
C THR A 89 -12.44 2.92 18.55
N ASP A 90 -13.12 3.33 19.62
CA ASP A 90 -12.59 4.27 20.61
C ASP A 90 -11.43 3.65 21.42
N ARG A 91 -11.55 2.38 21.82
CA ARG A 91 -10.44 1.65 22.44
C ARG A 91 -9.25 1.55 21.49
N ILE A 92 -9.50 1.21 20.23
CA ILE A 92 -8.45 1.06 19.22
C ILE A 92 -7.70 2.36 18.97
N LEU A 93 -8.42 3.47 18.81
CA LEU A 93 -7.83 4.80 18.66
C LEU A 93 -6.94 5.18 19.85
N ASN A 94 -7.34 4.79 21.06
CA ASN A 94 -6.59 5.08 22.27
C ASN A 94 -5.43 4.12 22.57
N SER A 95 -5.33 3.02 21.82
CA SER A 95 -4.27 2.02 21.99
C SER A 95 -2.94 2.47 21.36
N TYR A 96 -1.84 1.90 21.84
CA TYR A 96 -0.53 1.93 21.22
C TYR A 96 -0.31 0.69 20.35
N PRO A 97 0.56 0.72 19.33
CA PRO A 97 0.80 -0.43 18.45
C PRO A 97 1.19 -1.72 19.18
N ASN A 98 1.97 -1.62 20.27
CA ASN A 98 2.39 -2.76 21.09
C ASN A 98 1.25 -3.41 21.89
N GLU A 99 0.11 -2.73 22.06
CA GLU A 99 -1.09 -3.27 22.71
C GLU A 99 -1.99 -4.05 21.74
N LEU A 100 -1.64 -4.07 20.45
CA LEU A 100 -2.41 -4.69 19.38
C LEU A 100 -1.76 -6.00 18.91
N SER A 101 -2.59 -7.02 18.65
CA SER A 101 -2.12 -8.25 17.99
C SER A 101 -1.58 -7.95 16.59
N GLY A 102 -0.77 -8.85 16.02
CA GLY A 102 -0.22 -8.67 14.67
C GLY A 102 -1.30 -8.42 13.61
N GLY A 103 -2.37 -9.21 13.64
CA GLY A 103 -3.52 -9.03 12.73
C GLY A 103 -4.30 -7.73 12.98
N MET A 104 -4.32 -7.21 14.21
CA MET A 104 -4.89 -5.89 14.48
C MET A 104 -4.01 -4.77 13.91
N ARG A 105 -2.69 -4.81 14.14
CA ARG A 105 -1.74 -3.83 13.55
C ARG A 105 -1.82 -3.81 12.03
N GLN A 106 -1.98 -4.97 11.41
CA GLN A 106 -2.15 -5.08 9.98
C GLN A 106 -3.43 -4.38 9.48
N ARG A 107 -4.56 -4.59 10.17
CA ARG A 107 -5.81 -3.88 9.85
C ARG A 107 -5.68 -2.37 10.02
N ILE A 108 -4.89 -1.91 10.99
CA ILE A 108 -4.54 -0.48 11.11
C ILE A 108 -3.70 -0.01 9.92
N ALA A 109 -2.74 -0.80 9.44
CA ALA A 109 -1.96 -0.44 8.24
C ALA A 109 -2.87 -0.28 7.01
N ILE A 110 -3.92 -1.09 6.89
CA ILE A 110 -4.94 -0.94 5.83
C ILE A 110 -5.74 0.34 6.04
N VAL A 111 -6.14 0.65 7.27
CA VAL A 111 -6.86 1.89 7.60
C VAL A 111 -6.00 3.11 7.25
N LEU A 112 -4.69 3.09 7.52
CA LEU A 112 -3.77 4.15 7.11
C LEU A 112 -3.83 4.40 5.61
N VAL A 113 -3.88 3.36 4.79
CA VAL A 113 -4.05 3.48 3.34
C VAL A 113 -5.45 4.00 2.98
N LEU A 114 -6.48 3.52 3.64
CA LEU A 114 -7.87 3.94 3.41
C LEU A 114 -8.13 5.40 3.79
N CYS A 115 -7.38 5.94 4.75
CA CYS A 115 -7.41 7.34 5.13
C CYS A 115 -6.90 8.28 4.01
N THR A 116 -6.29 7.73 2.95
CA THR A 116 -5.70 8.52 1.88
C THR A 116 -6.56 8.54 0.62
N ASP A 117 -6.54 9.69 -0.07
CA ASP A 117 -7.14 9.91 -1.39
C ASP A 117 -6.06 9.82 -2.49
N ILE A 118 -5.31 8.72 -2.44
CA ILE A 118 -4.24 8.38 -3.38
C ILE A 118 -4.80 7.83 -4.69
N LYS A 119 -3.94 7.77 -5.71
CA LYS A 119 -4.23 7.13 -7.00
C LYS A 119 -3.46 5.81 -7.17
N ILE A 120 -2.29 5.69 -6.53
CA ILE A 120 -1.40 4.54 -6.65
C ILE A 120 -1.05 4.02 -5.26
N LEU A 121 -1.22 2.72 -5.04
CA LEU A 121 -0.75 2.00 -3.86
C LEU A 121 0.36 1.03 -4.26
N LEU A 122 1.55 1.22 -3.69
CA LEU A 122 2.65 0.27 -3.81
C LEU A 122 2.65 -0.66 -2.59
N ALA A 123 2.53 -1.96 -2.79
CA ALA A 123 2.51 -2.93 -1.72
C ALA A 123 3.69 -3.90 -1.91
N ASP A 124 4.73 -3.72 -1.10
CA ASP A 124 5.97 -4.49 -1.18
C ASP A 124 5.94 -5.64 -0.18
N GLU A 125 5.70 -6.85 -0.67
CA GLU A 125 5.57 -8.07 0.14
C GLU A 125 4.70 -7.91 1.41
N PRO A 126 3.51 -7.29 1.33
CA PRO A 126 2.75 -6.87 2.51
C PRO A 126 2.12 -8.03 3.30
N THR A 127 2.33 -9.27 2.87
CA THR A 127 1.74 -10.46 3.48
C THR A 127 2.74 -11.49 4.00
N THR A 128 4.05 -11.22 3.89
CA THR A 128 5.10 -12.22 4.21
C THR A 128 5.10 -12.67 5.67
N SER A 129 4.66 -11.82 6.61
CA SER A 129 4.61 -12.13 8.04
C SER A 129 3.29 -12.77 8.51
N LEU A 130 2.41 -13.19 7.58
CA LEU A 130 1.05 -13.62 7.91
C LEU A 130 0.87 -15.12 7.71
N ASP A 131 0.02 -15.72 8.55
CA ASP A 131 -0.52 -17.04 8.24
C ASP A 131 -1.46 -16.99 7.02
N VAL A 132 -1.68 -18.16 6.42
CA VAL A 132 -2.44 -18.35 5.17
C VAL A 132 -3.86 -17.77 5.25
N VAL A 133 -4.53 -17.86 6.41
CA VAL A 133 -5.90 -17.37 6.57
C VAL A 133 -5.93 -15.84 6.60
N ASN A 134 -5.03 -15.23 7.36
CA ASN A 134 -4.95 -13.77 7.43
C ASN A 134 -4.41 -13.14 6.14
N GLN A 135 -3.49 -13.82 5.44
CA GLN A 135 -3.06 -13.42 4.10
C GLN A 135 -4.24 -13.37 3.12
N PHE A 136 -5.08 -14.41 3.08
CA PHE A 136 -6.26 -14.43 2.22
C PHE A 136 -7.21 -13.27 2.52
N ARG A 137 -7.51 -13.03 3.80
CA ARG A 137 -8.38 -11.92 4.24
C ARG A 137 -7.83 -10.56 3.83
N PHE A 138 -6.52 -10.36 3.95
CA PHE A 138 -5.86 -9.13 3.55
C PHE A 138 -5.93 -8.89 2.05
N ILE A 139 -5.69 -9.93 1.25
CA ILE A 139 -5.77 -9.88 -0.21
C ILE A 139 -7.17 -9.49 -0.67
N GLU A 140 -8.20 -10.14 -0.13
CA GLU A 140 -9.60 -9.83 -0.47
C GLU A 140 -9.97 -8.39 -0.10
N LEU A 141 -9.52 -7.92 1.06
CA LEU A 141 -9.73 -6.56 1.50
C LEU A 141 -9.04 -5.55 0.58
N LEU A 142 -7.75 -5.71 0.27
CA LEU A 142 -7.05 -4.83 -0.65
C LEU A 142 -7.68 -4.83 -2.05
N LYS A 143 -8.10 -5.99 -2.56
CA LYS A 143 -8.77 -6.11 -3.86
C LYS A 143 -10.09 -5.34 -3.90
N LYS A 144 -10.91 -5.47 -2.85
CA LYS A 144 -12.15 -4.71 -2.69
C LYS A 144 -11.85 -3.20 -2.71
N ILE A 145 -10.91 -2.76 -1.89
CA ILE A 145 -10.52 -1.34 -1.77
C ILE A 145 -10.01 -0.79 -3.09
N SER A 146 -9.13 -1.53 -3.77
CA SER A 146 -8.56 -1.11 -5.05
C SER A 146 -9.65 -0.87 -6.09
N LYS A 147 -10.66 -1.76 -6.12
CA LYS A 147 -11.79 -1.66 -7.06
C LYS A 147 -12.74 -0.53 -6.70
N GLU A 148 -13.12 -0.40 -5.44
CA GLU A 148 -14.08 0.62 -4.98
C GLU A 148 -13.53 2.04 -5.13
N LYS A 149 -12.24 2.24 -4.85
CA LYS A 149 -11.59 3.55 -4.96
C LYS A 149 -10.97 3.83 -6.33
N GLY A 150 -10.99 2.87 -7.27
CA GLY A 150 -10.32 3.02 -8.57
C GLY A 150 -8.80 3.21 -8.44
N LEU A 151 -8.18 2.58 -7.44
CA LEU A 151 -6.75 2.69 -7.17
C LEU A 151 -5.96 1.79 -8.11
N THR A 152 -4.81 2.29 -8.58
CA THR A 152 -3.80 1.44 -9.20
C THR A 152 -2.98 0.75 -8.12
N LEU A 153 -3.13 -0.56 -7.99
CA LEU A 153 -2.33 -1.38 -7.08
C LEU A 153 -1.11 -1.96 -7.80
N ILE A 154 0.08 -1.67 -7.28
CA ILE A 154 1.34 -2.33 -7.64
C ILE A 154 1.70 -3.25 -6.49
N TYR A 155 1.62 -4.56 -6.69
CA TYR A 155 1.91 -5.57 -5.67
C TYR A 155 3.21 -6.29 -6.03
N VAL A 156 4.15 -6.32 -5.09
CA VAL A 156 5.43 -7.04 -5.22
C VAL A 156 5.36 -8.29 -4.34
N SER A 157 5.72 -9.43 -4.92
CA SER A 157 5.73 -10.72 -4.24
C SER A 157 6.64 -11.69 -4.99
N HIS A 158 7.25 -12.61 -4.26
CA HIS A 158 7.86 -13.81 -4.83
C HIS A 158 6.84 -14.95 -5.03
N ASP A 159 5.65 -14.87 -4.43
CA ASP A 159 4.59 -15.87 -4.53
C ASP A 159 3.55 -15.53 -5.63
N ILE A 160 3.57 -16.28 -6.72
CA ILE A 160 2.63 -16.17 -7.85
C ILE A 160 1.20 -16.52 -7.44
N LYS A 161 0.99 -17.43 -6.48
CA LYS A 161 -0.36 -17.79 -5.99
C LYS A 161 -1.01 -16.60 -5.29
N VAL A 162 -0.23 -15.75 -4.63
CA VAL A 162 -0.70 -14.49 -4.06
C VAL A 162 -1.02 -13.50 -5.18
N LEU A 163 -0.08 -13.27 -6.10
CA LEU A 163 -0.27 -12.34 -7.22
C LEU A 163 -1.49 -12.69 -8.06
N SER A 164 -1.73 -13.98 -8.30
CA SER A 164 -2.85 -14.43 -9.14
C SER A 164 -4.24 -14.13 -8.57
N LYS A 165 -4.35 -13.91 -7.26
CA LYS A 165 -5.63 -13.58 -6.61
C LYS A 165 -5.97 -12.10 -6.70
N ILE A 166 -4.96 -11.23 -6.85
CA ILE A 166 -5.10 -9.77 -6.70
C ILE A 166 -4.73 -8.97 -7.95
N CYS A 167 -3.80 -9.46 -8.78
CA CYS A 167 -3.29 -8.76 -9.95
C CYS A 167 -3.92 -9.27 -11.25
N GLU A 168 -4.15 -8.35 -12.19
CA GLU A 168 -4.60 -8.66 -13.55
C GLU A 168 -3.43 -8.91 -14.51
N ARG A 169 -2.29 -8.27 -14.25
CA ARG A 169 -1.04 -8.36 -15.00
C ARG A 169 0.13 -8.64 -14.05
N ILE A 170 1.05 -9.49 -14.47
CA ILE A 170 2.25 -9.86 -13.72
C ILE A 170 3.49 -9.55 -14.59
N ILE A 171 4.50 -8.98 -13.93
CA ILE A 171 5.82 -8.72 -14.50
C ILE A 171 6.82 -9.53 -13.68
N VAL A 172 7.57 -10.40 -14.36
CA VAL A 172 8.61 -11.24 -13.77
C VAL A 172 9.95 -10.57 -14.00
N LEU A 173 10.65 -10.26 -12.91
CA LEU A 173 11.99 -9.74 -12.94
C LEU A 173 13.01 -10.82 -12.54
N LYS A 174 14.14 -10.87 -13.25
CA LYS A 174 15.29 -11.69 -12.90
C LYS A 174 16.57 -10.90 -13.20
N ASP A 175 17.49 -10.85 -12.23
CA ASP A 175 18.78 -10.17 -12.35
C ASP A 175 18.63 -8.72 -12.85
N GLY A 176 17.61 -8.00 -12.38
CA GLY A 176 17.31 -6.62 -12.77
C GLY A 176 16.64 -6.44 -14.15
N ASN A 177 16.33 -7.52 -14.85
CA ASN A 177 15.72 -7.49 -16.18
C ASN A 177 14.29 -8.02 -16.15
N ILE A 178 13.40 -7.42 -16.94
CA ILE A 178 12.07 -7.99 -17.19
C ILE A 178 12.26 -9.19 -18.11
N VAL A 179 11.99 -10.39 -17.57
CA VAL A 179 12.10 -11.64 -18.32
C VAL A 179 10.74 -12.12 -18.84
N GLU A 180 9.65 -11.66 -18.24
CA GLU A 180 8.29 -11.96 -18.69
C GLU A 180 7.32 -10.85 -18.25
N GLU A 181 6.40 -10.46 -19.13
CA GLU A 181 5.28 -9.56 -18.81
C GLU A 181 4.03 -10.09 -19.51
N ASN A 182 3.00 -10.40 -18.73
CA ASN A 182 1.74 -10.87 -19.31
C ASN A 182 0.55 -10.72 -18.35
N SER A 183 -0.66 -10.93 -18.87
CA SER A 183 -1.84 -11.15 -18.03
C SER A 183 -1.63 -12.33 -17.08
N THR A 184 -2.19 -12.23 -15.87
CA THR A 184 -2.13 -13.29 -14.86
C THR A 184 -2.56 -14.65 -15.41
N ALA A 185 -3.64 -14.69 -16.21
CA ALA A 185 -4.14 -15.92 -16.79
C ALA A 185 -3.11 -16.60 -17.73
N GLN A 186 -2.37 -15.81 -18.52
CA GLN A 186 -1.35 -16.35 -19.42
C GLN A 186 -0.12 -16.83 -18.65
N ILE A 187 0.33 -16.08 -17.64
CA ILE A 187 1.45 -16.50 -16.76
C ILE A 187 1.15 -17.84 -16.08
N LEU A 188 -0.08 -18.05 -15.62
CA LEU A 188 -0.46 -19.30 -14.94
C LEU A 188 -0.59 -20.49 -15.88
N LYS A 189 -1.01 -20.26 -17.13
CA LYS A 189 -1.31 -21.34 -18.09
C LYS A 189 -0.06 -21.81 -18.83
N GLU A 190 0.75 -20.87 -19.30
CA GLU A 190 1.89 -21.11 -20.20
C GLU A 190 3.09 -20.22 -19.78
N PRO A 191 3.69 -20.47 -18.59
CA PRO A 191 4.83 -19.66 -18.12
C PRO A 191 6.03 -19.85 -19.05
N LYS A 192 6.59 -18.74 -19.56
CA LYS A 192 7.78 -18.79 -20.44
C LYS A 192 9.06 -19.07 -19.67
N MET A 193 9.10 -18.69 -18.39
CA MET A 193 10.19 -18.98 -17.47
C MET A 193 9.74 -19.96 -16.39
N ILE A 194 10.54 -20.99 -16.12
CA ILE A 194 10.40 -21.81 -14.91
C ILE A 194 10.78 -20.91 -13.74
N ILE A 195 9.78 -20.23 -13.15
CA ILE A 195 9.94 -19.61 -11.84
C ILE A 195 10.07 -20.80 -10.88
N GLN A 196 11.31 -21.11 -10.52
CA GLN A 196 11.64 -22.31 -9.75
C GLN A 196 10.86 -22.31 -8.43
N ASN A 197 10.05 -23.37 -8.26
CA ASN A 197 9.31 -23.79 -7.08
C ASN A 197 8.00 -23.05 -6.79
N TYR A 198 6.89 -23.71 -7.14
CA TYR A 198 5.53 -23.46 -6.63
C TYR A 198 5.41 -23.69 -5.12
#